data_AF-A0A816S9K2-F1
#
_entry.id   AF-A0A816S9K2-F1
#
_cell.length_a   1.000
_cell.length_b   1.000
_cell.length_c   1.000
_cell.angle_alpha   90.00
_cell.angle_beta   90.00
_cell.angle_gamma   90.00
#
_symmetry.space_group_name_H-M   'P 1'
#
loop_
_entity.id
_entity.type
_entity.pdbx_description
1 polymer ?
#
loop_
_entity_poly.entity_id
_entity_poly.type
_entity_poly.pdbx_seq_one_letter_code
_entity_poly.pdbx_strand_id
1 'polypeptide(L)'
;MCLRLCLFLLFPIAISSVTTTDTDLPAFREAPAFRNGRECFKTVWSPDDRTHNPSIIHIAMTLDAIYLRGSVAGVFSVLQHASCPENVVFHFIATQRRSADLRRIISSTFPYLTFQIYHFDPNLVRSKISSSIRRALDQPLNYARIYLADLLSASVRRVIYFDSDLVVVDDVAKLWGIELGRHVVGAPEYCHANFTHYFTSRFWSSQGYKSALKGRKPCYFNTGVMVIDLGRWREGRFTVKLETWMRIQKRHRIYELGSLPPFLLVFAGDVEPVEHRWNQHGLGGDNLEGLCRNLHPGPVSLLHWSGKGKPWLRAPAMVLDSRRPCPLDSLWAPYDLLRYSPLISDS
;
A
#
# COMPACT_ATOMS: atom_id res chain seq x y z
N MET A 1 -7.77 3.12 -56.18
CA MET A 1 -6.67 4.02 -55.79
C MET A 1 -7.28 5.38 -55.45
N CYS A 2 -7.58 5.62 -54.18
CA CYS A 2 -8.07 6.92 -53.69
C CYS A 2 -7.57 7.10 -52.26
N LEU A 3 -6.68 8.08 -52.08
CA LEU A 3 -5.94 8.38 -50.86
C LEU A 3 -6.81 9.28 -49.97
N ARG A 4 -7.17 8.86 -48.75
CA ARG A 4 -7.69 9.78 -47.73
C ARG A 4 -6.63 9.99 -46.66
N LEU A 5 -5.98 11.14 -46.76
CA LEU A 5 -5.10 11.72 -45.75
C LEU A 5 -5.97 12.25 -44.60
N CYS A 6 -5.96 11.62 -43.43
CA CYS A 6 -6.50 12.21 -42.21
C CYS A 6 -5.38 12.99 -41.51
N LEU A 7 -5.42 14.33 -41.61
CA LEU A 7 -4.65 15.22 -40.74
C LEU A 7 -5.17 15.07 -39.30
N PHE A 8 -4.37 14.53 -38.40
CA PHE A 8 -4.60 14.66 -36.97
C PHE A 8 -4.12 16.04 -36.52
N LEU A 9 -5.08 16.95 -36.28
CA LEU A 9 -4.83 18.20 -35.55
C LEU A 9 -4.51 17.85 -34.08
N LEU A 10 -3.23 17.91 -33.73
CA LEU A 10 -2.76 17.86 -32.35
C LEU A 10 -3.10 19.20 -31.67
N PHE A 11 -4.23 19.25 -30.97
CA PHE A 11 -4.45 20.30 -29.98
C PHE A 11 -3.57 20.01 -28.76
N PRO A 12 -2.73 20.96 -28.30
CA PRO A 12 -2.00 20.80 -27.06
C PRO A 12 -3.00 20.89 -25.91
N ILE A 13 -3.33 19.74 -25.31
CA ILE A 13 -4.06 19.72 -24.04
C ILE A 13 -3.10 20.26 -22.99
N ALA A 14 -3.23 21.55 -22.66
CA ALA A 14 -2.60 22.15 -21.51
C ALA A 14 -3.23 21.54 -20.25
N ILE A 15 -2.64 20.45 -19.75
CA ILE A 15 -2.95 19.94 -18.42
C ILE A 15 -2.24 20.87 -17.44
N SER A 16 -3.03 21.74 -16.81
CA SER A 16 -2.61 22.62 -15.73
C SER A 16 -1.82 21.82 -14.69
N SER A 17 -0.60 22.29 -14.43
CA SER A 17 0.20 21.84 -13.31
C SER A 17 -0.58 22.10 -12.03
N VAL A 18 -1.07 21.03 -11.38
CA VAL A 18 -1.56 21.12 -10.01
C VAL A 18 -0.34 21.40 -9.12
N THR A 19 -0.05 22.68 -8.94
CA THR A 19 0.66 23.15 -7.77
C THR A 19 -0.14 22.69 -6.56
N THR A 20 0.49 21.96 -5.64
CA THR A 20 -0.12 21.56 -4.37
C THR A 20 -0.45 22.83 -3.59
N THR A 21 -1.67 23.33 -3.77
CA THR A 21 -2.26 24.34 -2.91
C THR A 21 -2.41 23.75 -1.51
N ASP A 22 -2.26 24.62 -0.52
CA ASP A 22 -2.38 24.34 0.91
C ASP A 22 -3.84 24.07 1.25
N THR A 23 -4.41 22.98 0.72
CA THR A 23 -5.79 22.60 1.01
C THR A 23 -5.86 21.90 2.37
N ASP A 24 -6.84 22.33 3.16
CA ASP A 24 -7.18 21.69 4.43
C ASP A 24 -7.37 20.18 4.22
N LEU A 25 -6.80 19.40 5.14
CA LEU A 25 -7.04 17.96 5.17
C LEU A 25 -8.53 17.69 5.47
N PRO A 26 -9.10 16.60 4.91
CA PRO A 26 -10.47 16.20 5.23
C PRO A 26 -10.63 15.89 6.73
N ALA A 27 -11.80 16.20 7.27
CA ALA A 27 -12.19 15.83 8.63
C ALA A 27 -12.92 14.48 8.63
N PHE A 28 -12.75 13.70 9.70
CA PHE A 28 -13.39 12.39 9.87
C PHE A 28 -14.24 12.37 11.14
N ARG A 29 -15.25 11.51 11.16
CA ARG A 29 -16.03 11.17 12.34
C ARG A 29 -15.16 10.33 13.26
N GLU A 30 -15.33 10.51 14.56
CA GLU A 30 -14.73 9.60 15.54
C GLU A 30 -15.26 8.18 15.27
N ALA A 31 -14.35 7.21 15.21
CA ALA A 31 -14.67 5.81 15.03
C ALA A 31 -15.19 5.22 16.35
N PRO A 32 -16.08 4.21 16.28
CA PRO A 32 -16.43 3.41 17.45
C PRO A 32 -15.18 2.83 18.14
N ALA A 33 -15.21 2.79 19.48
CA ALA A 33 -14.17 2.12 20.25
C ALA A 33 -14.37 0.60 20.22
N PHE A 34 -13.33 -0.15 19.87
CA PHE A 34 -13.33 -1.61 19.96
C PHE A 34 -12.46 -2.06 21.13
N ARG A 35 -12.86 -3.17 21.77
CA ARG A 35 -12.19 -3.73 22.95
C ARG A 35 -11.73 -5.15 22.66
N ASN A 36 -10.66 -5.54 23.35
CA ASN A 36 -10.16 -6.89 23.35
C ASN A 36 -11.23 -7.92 23.72
N GLY A 37 -11.29 -9.03 22.99
CA GLY A 37 -12.04 -10.21 23.38
C GLY A 37 -11.50 -10.84 24.67
N ARG A 38 -12.27 -11.78 25.25
CA ARG A 38 -11.95 -12.41 26.55
C ARG A 38 -10.59 -13.12 26.59
N GLU A 39 -10.10 -13.57 25.44
CA GLU A 39 -8.85 -14.32 25.30
C GLU A 39 -7.61 -13.41 25.18
N CYS A 40 -7.81 -12.09 25.08
CA CYS A 40 -6.76 -11.14 24.78
C CYS A 40 -6.29 -10.41 26.05
N PHE A 41 -5.06 -10.69 26.51
CA PHE A 41 -4.43 -9.88 27.54
C PHE A 41 -3.97 -8.54 26.95
N LYS A 42 -4.44 -7.44 27.55
CA LYS A 42 -4.05 -6.10 27.11
C LYS A 42 -2.56 -5.89 27.32
N THR A 43 -1.87 -5.52 26.24
CA THR A 43 -0.44 -5.24 26.26
C THR A 43 -0.21 -3.80 25.84
N VAL A 44 0.66 -3.09 26.57
CA VAL A 44 1.05 -1.72 26.22
C VAL A 44 2.34 -1.80 25.41
N TRP A 45 2.31 -1.29 24.18
CA TRP A 45 3.51 -1.10 23.39
C TRP A 45 4.16 0.25 23.73
N SER A 46 5.48 0.25 23.88
CA SER A 46 6.29 1.47 23.93
C SER A 46 7.42 1.40 22.89
N PRO A 47 7.70 2.49 22.15
CA PRO A 47 8.83 2.55 21.22
C PRO A 47 10.20 2.27 21.89
N ASP A 48 10.32 2.64 23.17
CA ASP A 48 11.54 2.54 23.97
C ASP A 48 11.72 1.16 24.61
N ASP A 49 10.67 0.34 24.61
CA ASP A 49 10.75 -1.04 25.08
C ASP A 49 11.57 -1.85 24.06
N ARG A 50 12.64 -2.47 24.57
CA ARG A 50 13.57 -3.30 23.79
C ARG A 50 13.10 -4.74 23.67
N THR A 51 12.08 -5.13 24.44
CA THR A 51 11.56 -6.50 24.44
C THR A 51 10.58 -6.69 23.29
N HIS A 52 10.71 -7.82 22.59
CA HIS A 52 9.76 -8.21 21.57
C HIS A 52 8.60 -8.95 22.23
N ASN A 53 7.37 -8.43 22.10
CA ASN A 53 6.17 -9.10 22.56
C ASN A 53 5.36 -9.64 21.35
N PRO A 54 5.26 -10.96 21.18
CA PRO A 54 4.58 -11.56 20.01
C PRO A 54 3.06 -11.38 20.02
N SER A 55 2.47 -11.01 21.16
CA SER A 55 1.03 -10.71 21.29
C SER A 55 0.65 -9.34 20.74
N ILE A 56 1.62 -8.49 20.42
CA ILE A 56 1.40 -7.18 19.78
C ILE A 56 1.46 -7.36 18.26
N ILE A 57 0.38 -7.00 17.57
CA ILE A 57 0.33 -7.03 16.11
C ILE A 57 0.79 -5.68 15.59
N HIS A 58 1.95 -5.65 14.95
CA HIS A 58 2.48 -4.44 14.33
C HIS A 58 2.02 -4.34 12.88
N ILE A 59 1.38 -3.23 12.53
CA ILE A 59 0.93 -2.92 11.17
C ILE A 59 1.61 -1.64 10.71
N ALA A 60 2.23 -1.65 9.53
CA ALA A 60 2.81 -0.47 8.91
C ALA A 60 2.01 -0.04 7.68
N MET A 61 1.79 1.27 7.56
CA MET A 61 1.11 1.90 6.43
C MET A 61 1.78 3.24 6.09
N THR A 62 1.77 3.63 4.82
CA THR A 62 2.03 5.03 4.46
C THR A 62 0.86 5.91 4.87
N LEU A 63 1.14 7.18 5.19
CA LEU A 63 0.12 8.16 5.52
C LEU A 63 0.39 9.46 4.75
N ASP A 64 -0.47 9.77 3.79
CA ASP A 64 -0.40 10.97 2.98
C ASP A 64 -1.79 11.55 2.72
N ALA A 65 -1.85 12.83 2.33
CA ALA A 65 -3.09 13.56 2.16
C ALA A 65 -4.03 12.99 1.08
N ILE A 66 -3.45 12.44 0.00
CA ILE A 66 -4.22 11.93 -1.16
C ILE A 66 -4.92 10.63 -0.78
N TYR A 67 -4.25 9.78 -0.01
CA TYR A 67 -4.74 8.48 0.40
C TYR A 67 -5.31 8.44 1.81
N LEU A 68 -5.32 9.57 2.55
CA LEU A 68 -5.75 9.65 3.95
C LEU A 68 -7.12 9.00 4.21
N ARG A 69 -8.09 9.25 3.32
CA ARG A 69 -9.43 8.65 3.44
C ARG A 69 -9.41 7.13 3.31
N GLY A 70 -8.56 6.60 2.43
CA GLY A 70 -8.30 5.16 2.33
C GLY A 70 -7.57 4.62 3.57
N SER A 71 -6.54 5.33 4.06
CA SER A 71 -5.81 4.92 5.27
C SER A 71 -6.71 4.83 6.50
N VAL A 72 -7.62 5.81 6.68
CA VAL A 72 -8.61 5.82 7.75
C VAL A 72 -9.55 4.62 7.64
N ALA A 73 -10.08 4.33 6.44
CA ALA A 73 -10.94 3.16 6.23
C ALA A 73 -10.19 1.85 6.49
N GLY A 74 -8.92 1.75 6.08
CA GLY A 74 -8.06 0.60 6.35
C GLY A 74 -7.88 0.36 7.85
N VAL A 75 -7.50 1.40 8.60
CA VAL A 75 -7.37 1.34 10.08
C VAL A 75 -8.69 0.93 10.72
N PHE A 76 -9.79 1.56 10.34
CA PHE A 76 -11.11 1.25 10.89
C PHE A 76 -11.51 -0.20 10.62
N SER A 77 -11.29 -0.70 9.40
CA SER A 77 -11.59 -2.08 9.04
C SER A 77 -10.79 -3.09 9.87
N VAL A 78 -9.50 -2.84 10.11
CA VAL A 78 -8.67 -3.70 10.97
C VAL A 78 -9.23 -3.73 12.39
N LEU A 79 -9.51 -2.57 12.99
CA LEU A 79 -9.99 -2.50 14.37
C LEU A 79 -11.37 -3.13 14.54
N GLN A 80 -12.24 -2.99 13.53
CA GLN A 80 -13.58 -3.55 13.54
C GLN A 80 -13.59 -5.08 13.50
N HIS A 81 -12.64 -5.71 12.81
CA HIS A 81 -12.61 -7.16 12.59
C HIS A 81 -11.57 -7.91 13.43
N ALA A 82 -10.68 -7.21 14.14
CA ALA A 82 -9.70 -7.84 15.01
C ALA A 82 -10.34 -8.41 16.28
N SER A 83 -9.91 -9.60 16.71
CA SER A 83 -10.31 -10.16 18.02
C SER A 83 -9.67 -9.42 19.19
N CYS A 84 -8.46 -8.88 19.00
CA CYS A 84 -7.70 -8.15 20.00
C CYS A 84 -7.29 -6.74 19.51
N PRO A 85 -8.24 -5.83 19.22
CA PRO A 85 -7.95 -4.53 18.60
C PRO A 85 -7.07 -3.62 19.48
N GLU A 86 -7.10 -3.77 20.80
CA GLU A 86 -6.24 -2.99 21.72
C GLU A 86 -4.79 -3.47 21.73
N ASN A 87 -4.49 -4.62 21.10
CA ASN A 87 -3.13 -5.15 20.93
C ASN A 87 -2.56 -4.87 19.52
N VAL A 88 -3.28 -4.09 18.70
CA VAL A 88 -2.81 -3.67 17.36
C VAL A 88 -2.11 -2.32 17.45
N VAL A 89 -0.91 -2.22 16.90
CA VAL A 89 -0.11 -1.00 16.84
C VAL A 89 0.13 -0.59 15.40
N PHE A 90 -0.24 0.64 15.08
CA PHE A 90 0.01 1.21 13.74
C PHE A 90 1.30 2.03 13.69
N HIS A 91 2.15 1.71 12.73
CA HIS A 91 3.35 2.44 12.36
C HIS A 91 3.07 3.18 11.05
N PHE A 92 2.74 4.47 11.14
CA PHE A 92 2.49 5.30 9.97
C PHE A 92 3.78 5.92 9.45
N ILE A 93 3.99 5.88 8.15
CA ILE A 93 5.17 6.48 7.51
C ILE A 93 4.69 7.67 6.69
N ALA A 94 5.16 8.87 7.05
CA ALA A 94 4.72 10.13 6.45
C ALA A 94 5.91 11.05 6.16
N THR A 95 5.69 12.05 5.29
CA THR A 95 6.67 13.14 5.09
C THR A 95 6.50 14.23 6.15
N GLN A 96 7.57 14.96 6.47
CA GLN A 96 7.57 15.91 7.61
C GLN A 96 6.46 16.96 7.51
N ARG A 97 6.22 17.47 6.30
CA ARG A 97 5.43 18.68 6.04
C ARG A 97 4.03 18.66 6.65
N ARG A 98 3.40 17.49 6.80
CA ARG A 98 2.02 17.37 7.33
C ARG A 98 1.90 16.44 8.54
N SER A 99 3.03 16.07 9.16
CA SER A 99 3.04 15.07 10.24
C SER A 99 2.17 15.47 11.44
N ALA A 100 2.15 16.76 11.82
CA ALA A 100 1.33 17.27 12.91
C ALA A 100 -0.18 17.20 12.61
N ASP A 101 -0.61 17.63 11.42
CA ASP A 101 -2.01 17.57 11.02
C ASP A 101 -2.50 16.12 10.92
N LEU A 102 -1.68 15.25 10.31
CA LEU A 102 -1.98 13.83 10.19
C LEU A 102 -2.10 13.18 11.58
N ARG A 103 -1.19 13.51 12.52
CA ARG A 103 -1.28 13.05 13.91
C ARG A 103 -2.59 13.50 14.55
N ARG A 104 -2.93 14.78 14.45
CA ARG A 104 -4.17 15.34 15.00
C ARG A 104 -5.39 14.61 14.45
N ILE A 105 -5.44 14.38 13.13
CA ILE A 105 -6.56 13.69 12.47
C ILE A 105 -6.68 12.25 12.96
N ILE A 106 -5.60 11.47 12.96
CA ILE A 106 -5.62 10.10 13.44
C ILE A 106 -6.03 10.04 14.91
N SER A 107 -5.48 10.90 15.77
CA SER A 107 -5.86 10.98 17.19
C SER A 107 -7.33 11.36 17.39
N SER A 108 -7.88 12.29 16.60
CA SER A 108 -9.31 12.65 16.72
C SER A 108 -10.25 11.61 16.12
N THR A 109 -9.77 10.83 15.14
CA THR A 109 -10.58 9.80 14.46
C THR A 109 -10.57 8.50 15.26
N PHE A 110 -9.43 8.16 15.87
CA PHE A 110 -9.23 6.95 16.67
C PHE A 110 -8.56 7.29 18.01
N PRO A 111 -9.28 7.87 18.99
CA PRO A 111 -8.69 8.28 20.28
C PRO A 111 -8.04 7.14 21.08
N TYR A 112 -8.43 5.89 20.80
CA TYR A 112 -7.99 4.69 21.48
C TYR A 112 -6.83 3.97 20.76
N LEU A 113 -6.43 4.45 19.58
CA LEU A 113 -5.42 3.78 18.75
C LEU A 113 -4.02 3.99 19.31
N THR A 114 -3.29 2.89 19.48
CA THR A 114 -1.84 2.96 19.71
C THR A 114 -1.13 3.09 18.37
N PHE A 115 -0.46 4.22 18.13
CA PHE A 115 0.25 4.44 16.88
C PHE A 115 1.50 5.31 17.05
N GLN A 116 2.41 5.18 16.08
CA GLN A 116 3.55 6.06 15.90
C GLN A 116 3.65 6.54 14.47
N ILE A 117 4.03 7.81 14.27
CA ILE A 117 4.31 8.38 12.94
C ILE A 117 5.82 8.53 12.79
N TYR A 118 6.37 7.90 11.76
CA TYR A 118 7.78 7.95 11.38
C TYR A 118 7.98 8.89 10.20
N HIS A 119 9.04 9.69 10.28
CA HIS A 119 9.42 10.59 9.21
C HIS A 119 10.19 9.85 8.12
N PHE A 120 9.66 9.86 6.90
CA PHE A 120 10.36 9.40 5.72
C PHE A 120 10.98 10.58 4.97
N ASP A 121 12.31 10.62 4.89
CA ASP A 121 13.04 11.58 4.08
C ASP A 121 12.94 11.23 2.58
N PRO A 122 12.24 12.03 1.76
CA PRO A 122 12.12 11.77 0.33
C PRO A 122 13.47 11.75 -0.41
N ASN A 123 14.49 12.41 0.11
CA ASN A 123 15.81 12.48 -0.53
C ASN A 123 16.50 11.12 -0.60
N LEU A 124 16.13 10.16 0.26
CA LEU A 124 16.59 8.78 0.19
C LEU A 124 16.29 8.16 -1.17
N VAL A 125 15.18 8.52 -1.82
CA VAL A 125 14.74 7.87 -3.07
C VAL A 125 14.73 8.78 -4.29
N ARG A 126 14.68 10.11 -4.13
CA ARG A 126 14.61 11.07 -5.25
C ARG A 126 15.68 10.85 -6.33
N SER A 127 16.91 10.57 -5.94
CA SER A 127 18.02 10.30 -6.88
C SER A 127 17.96 8.92 -7.54
N LYS A 128 17.12 8.02 -7.02
CA LYS A 128 16.99 6.62 -7.43
C LYS A 128 15.70 6.34 -8.22
N ILE A 129 14.72 7.24 -8.17
CA ILE A 129 13.45 7.12 -8.89
C ILE A 129 13.63 7.53 -10.36
N SER A 130 13.17 6.67 -11.25
CA SER A 130 13.01 6.95 -12.67
C SER A 130 11.58 7.41 -12.93
N SER A 131 11.38 8.42 -13.78
CA SER A 131 10.05 8.84 -14.21
C SER A 131 9.27 7.67 -14.79
N SER A 132 8.12 7.35 -14.22
CA SER A 132 7.22 6.32 -14.70
C SER A 132 6.16 6.92 -15.63
N ILE A 133 5.58 6.07 -16.50
CA ILE A 133 4.39 6.41 -17.29
C ILE A 133 3.25 6.87 -16.36
N ARG A 134 3.21 6.36 -15.11
CA ARG A 134 2.28 6.81 -14.08
C ARG A 134 2.99 7.73 -13.10
N ARG A 135 2.76 9.04 -13.17
CA ARG A 135 3.32 10.04 -12.22
C ARG A 135 3.06 9.71 -10.74
N ALA A 136 1.95 9.04 -10.44
CA ALA A 136 1.66 8.56 -9.08
C ALA A 136 2.74 7.61 -8.54
N LEU A 137 3.43 6.84 -9.40
CA LEU A 137 4.51 5.93 -9.04
C LEU A 137 5.85 6.63 -8.78
N ASP A 138 5.95 7.92 -9.13
CA ASP A 138 7.13 8.75 -8.86
C ASP A 138 7.10 9.34 -7.44
N GLN A 139 5.98 9.18 -6.71
CA GLN A 139 5.84 9.67 -5.35
C GLN A 139 6.81 8.94 -4.41
N PRO A 140 7.69 9.66 -3.69
CA PRO A 140 8.67 9.06 -2.79
C PRO A 140 8.08 8.09 -1.76
N LEU A 141 6.89 8.38 -1.25
CA LEU A 141 6.18 7.55 -0.26
C LEU A 141 5.90 6.12 -0.75
N ASN A 142 5.74 5.88 -2.06
CA ASN A 142 5.57 4.52 -2.60
C ASN A 142 6.78 3.61 -2.37
N TYR A 143 7.94 4.19 -2.07
CA TYR A 143 9.18 3.48 -1.81
C TYR A 143 9.47 3.39 -0.30
N ALA A 144 8.67 4.04 0.55
CA ALA A 144 8.91 4.09 1.98
C ALA A 144 8.92 2.69 2.64
N ARG A 145 8.12 1.75 2.10
CA ARG A 145 8.12 0.35 2.54
C ARG A 145 9.47 -0.38 2.45
N ILE A 146 10.38 0.10 1.59
CA ILE A 146 11.75 -0.43 1.48
C ILE A 146 12.56 -0.16 2.76
N TYR A 147 12.21 0.90 3.49
CA TYR A 147 12.96 1.43 4.63
C TYR A 147 12.29 1.10 5.97
N LEU A 148 11.24 0.27 6.03
CA LEU A 148 10.55 -0.05 7.29
C LEU A 148 11.52 -0.57 8.37
N ALA A 149 12.44 -1.44 7.98
CA ALA A 149 13.42 -1.99 8.90
C ALA A 149 14.39 -0.94 9.47
N ASP A 150 14.64 0.14 8.72
CA ASP A 150 15.53 1.24 9.11
C ASP A 150 14.77 2.32 9.89
N LEU A 151 13.46 2.48 9.64
CA LEU A 151 12.60 3.48 10.27
C LEU A 151 12.01 3.02 11.61
N LEU A 152 11.54 1.78 11.69
CA LEU A 152 10.88 1.25 12.88
C LEU A 152 11.89 0.86 13.96
N SER A 153 11.50 1.01 15.23
CA SER A 153 12.32 0.63 16.38
C SER A 153 12.89 -0.80 16.24
N ALA A 154 14.12 -1.00 16.73
CA ALA A 154 14.81 -2.27 16.63
C ALA A 154 14.09 -3.42 17.37
N SER A 155 13.24 -3.10 18.36
CA SER A 155 12.38 -4.08 19.04
C SER A 155 11.25 -4.61 18.16
N VAL A 156 10.85 -3.87 17.12
CA VAL A 156 9.89 -4.35 16.13
C VAL A 156 10.62 -5.31 15.18
N ARG A 157 10.45 -6.61 15.45
CA ARG A 157 11.06 -7.70 14.65
C ARG A 157 10.16 -8.23 13.55
N ARG A 158 8.87 -7.96 13.60
CA ARG A 158 7.88 -8.41 12.62
C ARG A 158 6.87 -7.31 12.38
N VAL A 159 6.39 -7.19 11.14
CA VAL A 159 5.35 -6.22 10.77
C VAL A 159 4.49 -6.76 9.63
N ILE A 160 3.20 -6.42 9.64
CA ILE A 160 2.33 -6.52 8.46
C ILE A 160 2.38 -5.17 7.75
N TYR A 161 2.79 -5.14 6.49
CA TYR A 161 2.67 -3.96 5.66
C TYR A 161 1.36 -3.99 4.87
N PHE A 162 0.64 -2.87 4.94
CA PHE A 162 -0.59 -2.61 4.19
C PHE A 162 -0.44 -1.34 3.34
N ASP A 163 -0.87 -1.40 2.08
CA ASP A 163 -1.10 -0.21 1.26
C ASP A 163 -2.35 0.55 1.78
N SER A 164 -2.49 1.82 1.40
CA SER A 164 -3.54 2.72 1.91
C SER A 164 -4.91 2.55 1.26
N ASP A 165 -5.08 1.58 0.37
CA ASP A 165 -6.25 1.39 -0.49
C ASP A 165 -6.86 -0.01 -0.34
N LEU A 166 -6.93 -0.49 0.89
CA LEU A 166 -7.51 -1.78 1.26
C LEU A 166 -8.51 -1.70 2.41
N VAL A 167 -9.35 -2.73 2.53
CA VAL A 167 -10.12 -3.03 3.75
C VAL A 167 -9.92 -4.49 4.13
N VAL A 168 -9.79 -4.73 5.43
CA VAL A 168 -9.70 -6.06 6.04
C VAL A 168 -11.09 -6.44 6.52
N VAL A 169 -11.52 -7.68 6.24
CA VAL A 169 -12.86 -8.19 6.58
C VAL A 169 -12.79 -9.51 7.37
N ASP A 170 -11.63 -9.78 7.97
CA ASP A 170 -11.34 -10.96 8.78
C ASP A 170 -10.34 -10.58 9.88
N ASP A 171 -10.12 -11.47 10.85
CA ASP A 171 -9.23 -11.20 11.97
C ASP A 171 -7.75 -11.17 11.53
N VAL A 172 -7.12 -10.00 11.62
CA VAL A 172 -5.72 -9.77 11.24
C VAL A 172 -4.73 -10.63 12.02
N ALA A 173 -5.11 -11.16 13.19
CA ALA A 173 -4.30 -12.10 13.95
C ALA A 173 -3.97 -13.37 13.15
N LYS A 174 -4.88 -13.80 12.26
CA LYS A 174 -4.67 -14.95 11.36
C LYS A 174 -3.54 -14.68 10.36
N LEU A 175 -3.48 -13.47 9.80
CA LEU A 175 -2.38 -13.06 8.91
C LEU A 175 -1.08 -12.86 9.69
N TRP A 176 -1.15 -12.31 10.90
CA TRP A 176 0.02 -12.15 11.78
C TRP A 176 0.67 -13.50 12.12
N GLY A 177 -0.16 -14.51 12.37
CA GLY A 177 0.24 -15.84 12.82
C GLY A 177 0.82 -16.74 11.75
N ILE A 178 0.92 -16.32 10.49
CA ILE A 178 1.54 -17.15 9.45
C ILE A 178 3.00 -17.46 9.81
N GLU A 179 3.45 -18.67 9.51
CA GLU A 179 4.86 -19.04 9.72
C GLU A 179 5.68 -18.67 8.49
N LEU A 180 6.64 -17.73 8.62
CA LEU A 180 7.51 -17.34 7.50
C LEU A 180 8.61 -18.38 7.21
N GLY A 181 8.76 -19.41 8.04
CA GLY A 181 9.79 -20.43 7.90
C GLY A 181 11.19 -19.81 7.81
N ARG A 182 11.86 -19.98 6.67
CA ARG A 182 13.17 -19.36 6.34
C ARG A 182 13.07 -18.04 5.55
N HIS A 183 11.87 -17.70 5.07
CA HIS A 183 11.64 -16.56 4.21
C HIS A 183 11.62 -15.27 5.04
N VAL A 184 11.90 -14.15 4.37
CA VAL A 184 11.87 -12.81 4.99
C VAL A 184 10.51 -12.14 4.79
N VAL A 185 9.82 -12.50 3.72
CA VAL A 185 8.53 -11.93 3.33
C VAL A 185 7.55 -13.07 3.09
N GLY A 186 6.33 -12.92 3.59
CA GLY A 186 5.17 -13.71 3.22
C GLY A 186 4.16 -12.85 2.49
N ALA A 187 3.67 -13.33 1.34
CA ALA A 187 2.68 -12.64 0.53
C ALA A 187 1.92 -13.63 -0.39
N PRO A 188 0.70 -13.29 -0.83
CA PRO A 188 0.00 -14.06 -1.85
C PRO A 188 0.76 -14.04 -3.20
N GLU A 189 1.13 -15.22 -3.70
CA GLU A 189 1.81 -15.40 -4.98
C GLU A 189 0.83 -15.76 -6.12
N TYR A 190 0.99 -15.13 -7.29
CA TYR A 190 0.18 -15.31 -8.48
C TYR A 190 1.05 -15.80 -9.63
N CYS A 191 1.42 -17.08 -9.59
CA CYS A 191 2.32 -17.70 -10.56
C CYS A 191 1.76 -17.82 -11.98
N HIS A 192 0.45 -17.59 -12.17
CA HIS A 192 -0.17 -17.55 -13.49
C HIS A 192 0.13 -16.25 -14.27
N ALA A 193 0.59 -15.20 -13.58
CA ALA A 193 0.97 -13.96 -14.24
C ALA A 193 2.26 -14.16 -15.05
N ASN A 194 2.28 -13.67 -16.30
CA ASN A 194 3.51 -13.73 -17.10
C ASN A 194 4.56 -12.75 -16.52
N PHE A 195 5.50 -13.32 -15.76
CA PHE A 195 6.55 -12.61 -15.05
C PHE A 195 7.44 -11.76 -15.98
N THR A 196 7.52 -12.13 -17.26
CA THR A 196 8.30 -11.41 -18.28
C THR A 196 7.84 -9.97 -18.44
N HIS A 197 6.54 -9.68 -18.25
CA HIS A 197 5.96 -8.34 -18.43
C HIS A 197 6.40 -7.31 -17.38
N TYR A 198 6.99 -7.74 -16.26
CA TYR A 198 7.44 -6.82 -15.20
C TYR A 198 8.81 -6.19 -15.52
N PHE A 199 9.47 -6.63 -16.58
CA PHE A 199 10.80 -6.17 -16.99
C PHE A 199 10.86 -5.91 -18.50
N THR A 200 11.68 -4.95 -18.90
CA THR A 200 11.88 -4.58 -20.30
C THR A 200 12.71 -5.61 -21.07
N SER A 201 12.69 -5.54 -22.41
CA SER A 201 13.59 -6.34 -23.26
C SER A 201 15.07 -6.17 -22.90
N ARG A 202 15.47 -4.96 -22.47
CA ARG A 202 16.84 -4.67 -22.02
C ARG A 202 17.24 -5.44 -20.76
N PHE A 203 16.31 -5.72 -19.86
CA PHE A 203 16.57 -6.61 -18.73
C PHE A 203 16.89 -8.02 -19.21
N TRP A 204 16.03 -8.56 -20.07
CA TRP A 204 16.12 -9.94 -20.54
C TRP A 204 17.28 -10.22 -21.49
N SER A 205 17.76 -9.21 -22.23
CA SER A 205 18.94 -9.33 -23.09
C SER A 205 20.27 -9.31 -22.34
N SER A 206 20.30 -8.82 -21.10
CA SER A 206 21.51 -8.75 -20.28
C SER A 206 21.70 -10.01 -19.43
N GLN A 207 22.78 -10.75 -19.68
CA GLN A 207 23.13 -11.94 -18.88
C GLN A 207 23.30 -11.60 -17.38
N GLY A 208 23.88 -10.44 -17.08
CA GLY A 208 24.13 -10.01 -15.70
C GLY A 208 22.85 -9.61 -14.94
N TYR A 209 21.78 -9.19 -15.64
CA TYR A 209 20.51 -8.87 -14.98
C TYR A 209 19.65 -10.11 -14.78
N LYS A 210 19.46 -10.91 -15.83
CA LYS A 210 18.65 -12.13 -15.72
C LYS A 210 19.27 -13.18 -14.79
N SER A 211 20.58 -13.14 -14.54
CA SER A 211 21.23 -14.02 -13.56
C SER A 211 20.70 -13.82 -12.14
N ALA A 212 20.11 -12.67 -11.81
CA ALA A 212 19.45 -12.43 -10.52
C ALA A 212 18.26 -13.36 -10.24
N LEU A 213 17.69 -13.94 -11.31
CA LEU A 213 16.56 -14.87 -11.24
C LEU A 213 16.98 -16.32 -11.50
N LYS A 214 18.27 -16.59 -11.73
CA LYS A 214 18.78 -17.92 -12.07
C LYS A 214 18.52 -18.90 -10.92
N GLY A 215 17.96 -20.06 -11.25
CA GLY A 215 17.66 -21.11 -10.27
C GLY A 215 16.45 -20.85 -9.38
N ARG A 216 15.74 -19.73 -9.59
CA ARG A 216 14.50 -19.39 -8.88
C ARG A 216 13.30 -19.76 -9.75
N LYS A 217 12.14 -20.00 -9.12
CA LYS A 217 10.84 -20.06 -9.79
C LYS A 217 10.06 -18.79 -9.43
N PRO A 218 10.38 -17.64 -10.06
CA PRO A 218 9.82 -16.37 -9.62
C PRO A 218 8.34 -16.28 -9.99
N CYS A 219 7.51 -16.00 -8.99
CA CYS A 219 6.11 -15.63 -9.17
C CYS A 219 5.89 -14.15 -8.90
N TYR A 220 4.87 -13.58 -9.53
CA TYR A 220 4.40 -12.25 -9.16
C TYR A 220 3.76 -12.33 -7.77
N PHE A 221 4.10 -11.38 -6.90
CA PHE A 221 3.33 -11.10 -5.70
C PHE A 221 3.12 -9.59 -5.61
N ASN A 222 1.97 -9.19 -5.07
CA ASN A 222 1.66 -7.79 -4.85
C ASN A 222 2.36 -7.30 -3.57
N THR A 223 2.99 -6.14 -3.62
CA THR A 223 3.76 -5.57 -2.49
C THR A 223 2.94 -4.67 -1.56
N GLY A 224 1.61 -4.66 -1.71
CA GLY A 224 0.70 -3.87 -0.88
C GLY A 224 0.12 -4.64 0.30
N VAL A 225 0.36 -5.96 0.37
CA VAL A 225 0.05 -6.80 1.53
C VAL A 225 1.21 -7.76 1.75
N MET A 226 1.97 -7.57 2.83
CA MET A 226 3.13 -8.42 3.15
C MET A 226 3.28 -8.61 4.64
N VAL A 227 3.63 -9.81 5.08
CA VAL A 227 4.17 -10.06 6.42
C VAL A 227 5.68 -10.08 6.31
N ILE A 228 6.37 -9.26 7.10
CA ILE A 228 7.80 -9.02 6.95
C ILE A 228 8.50 -9.33 8.27
N ASP A 229 9.51 -10.19 8.22
CA ASP A 229 10.49 -10.37 9.29
C ASP A 229 11.53 -9.24 9.19
N LEU A 230 11.36 -8.20 10.01
CA LEU A 230 12.28 -7.06 10.06
C LEU A 230 13.62 -7.43 10.70
N GLY A 231 13.69 -8.49 11.51
CA GLY A 231 14.97 -8.99 12.05
C GLY A 231 15.85 -9.49 10.92
N ARG A 232 15.35 -10.47 10.16
CA ARG A 232 16.04 -11.01 8.98
C ARG A 232 16.23 -9.98 7.88
N TRP A 233 15.30 -9.03 7.74
CA TRP A 233 15.46 -7.92 6.80
C TRP A 233 16.73 -7.10 7.09
N ARG A 234 16.95 -6.74 8.37
CA ARG A 234 18.14 -6.01 8.83
C ARG A 234 19.40 -6.84 8.65
N GLU A 235 19.40 -8.08 9.13
CA GLU A 235 20.54 -9.01 9.03
C GLU A 235 20.97 -9.25 7.58
N GLY A 236 20.01 -9.50 6.69
CA GLY A 236 20.25 -9.72 5.27
C GLY A 236 20.45 -8.45 4.44
N ARG A 237 20.44 -7.27 5.08
CA ARG A 237 20.62 -5.94 4.47
C ARG A 237 19.74 -5.74 3.24
N PHE A 238 18.47 -6.13 3.33
CA PHE A 238 17.56 -6.16 2.19
C PHE A 238 17.23 -4.77 1.63
N THR A 239 17.22 -3.72 2.47
CA THR A 239 17.13 -2.32 2.01
C THR A 239 18.21 -2.03 0.96
N VAL A 240 19.46 -2.41 1.22
CA VAL A 240 20.60 -2.17 0.32
C VAL A 240 20.45 -2.94 -1.00
N LYS A 241 19.97 -4.18 -0.94
CA LYS A 241 19.70 -5.00 -2.13
C LYS A 241 18.64 -4.35 -3.03
N LEU A 242 17.55 -3.84 -2.43
CA LEU A 242 16.49 -3.14 -3.15
C LEU A 242 16.98 -1.83 -3.77
N GLU A 243 17.72 -1.02 -3.00
CA GLU A 243 18.29 0.23 -3.53
C GLU A 243 19.24 -0.01 -4.70
N THR A 244 19.99 -1.12 -4.68
CA THR A 244 20.91 -1.49 -5.78
C THR A 244 20.13 -1.63 -7.09
N TRP A 245 18.99 -2.31 -7.07
CA TRP A 245 18.12 -2.42 -8.23
C TRP A 245 17.47 -1.11 -8.64
N MET A 246 17.14 -0.23 -7.68
CA MET A 246 16.66 1.12 -8.00
C MET A 246 17.74 1.96 -8.71
N ARG A 247 19.00 1.87 -8.26
CA ARG A 247 20.14 2.55 -8.93
C ARG A 247 20.39 2.00 -10.34
N ILE A 248 20.32 0.68 -10.52
CA ILE A 248 20.42 0.04 -11.84
C ILE A 248 19.30 0.53 -12.76
N GLN A 249 18.06 0.54 -12.26
CA GLN A 249 16.91 1.07 -12.98
C GLN A 249 17.09 2.54 -13.40
N LYS A 250 17.61 3.38 -12.52
CA LYS A 250 17.84 4.80 -12.82
C LYS A 250 18.75 5.00 -14.03
N ARG A 251 19.77 4.15 -14.17
CA ARG A 251 20.78 4.22 -15.25
C ARG A 251 20.36 3.49 -16.51
N HIS A 252 19.71 2.34 -16.38
CA HIS A 252 19.51 1.40 -17.48
C HIS A 252 18.05 1.21 -17.90
N ARG A 253 17.06 1.69 -17.13
CA ARG A 253 15.63 1.56 -17.45
C ARG A 253 15.25 0.11 -17.78
N ILE A 254 15.46 -0.79 -16.82
CA ILE A 254 15.23 -2.23 -16.93
C ILE A 254 13.77 -2.64 -16.64
N TYR A 255 12.94 -1.76 -16.08
CA TYR A 255 11.50 -1.95 -15.90
C TYR A 255 10.75 -0.61 -15.97
N GLU A 256 9.41 -0.62 -15.99
CA GLU A 256 8.58 0.60 -16.07
C GLU A 256 7.65 0.81 -14.87
N LEU A 257 7.49 -0.24 -14.06
CA LEU A 257 6.69 -0.23 -12.84
C LEU A 257 7.47 0.42 -11.69
N GLY A 258 6.77 1.04 -10.73
CA GLY A 258 7.36 1.86 -9.67
C GLY A 258 8.21 1.06 -8.67
N SER A 259 7.75 0.93 -7.43
CA SER A 259 8.53 0.25 -6.39
C SER A 259 8.42 -1.29 -6.43
N LEU A 260 7.55 -1.88 -7.25
CA LEU A 260 7.33 -3.33 -7.31
C LEU A 260 8.54 -4.13 -7.87
N PRO A 261 9.15 -3.78 -9.02
CA PRO A 261 10.18 -4.64 -9.63
C PRO A 261 11.42 -4.89 -8.77
N PRO A 262 11.93 -3.92 -7.97
CA PRO A 262 12.97 -4.21 -6.97
C PRO A 262 12.60 -5.36 -6.03
N PHE A 263 11.36 -5.39 -5.53
CA PHE A 263 10.90 -6.48 -4.67
C PHE A 263 10.86 -7.81 -5.42
N LEU A 264 10.40 -7.83 -6.66
CA LEU A 264 10.39 -9.05 -7.48
C LEU A 264 11.81 -9.57 -7.72
N LEU A 265 12.78 -8.70 -8.01
CA LEU A 265 14.18 -9.10 -8.22
C LEU A 265 14.84 -9.64 -6.96
N VAL A 266 14.45 -9.14 -5.79
CA VAL A 266 15.03 -9.57 -4.51
C VAL A 266 14.32 -10.81 -3.97
N PHE A 267 12.99 -10.87 -4.01
CA PHE A 267 12.20 -11.86 -3.28
C PHE A 267 11.45 -12.89 -4.14
N ALA A 268 11.15 -12.65 -5.43
CA ALA A 268 10.32 -13.59 -6.19
C ALA A 268 10.94 -15.00 -6.26
N GLY A 269 10.19 -16.03 -5.84
CA GLY A 269 10.70 -17.40 -5.69
C GLY A 269 11.47 -17.65 -4.38
N ASP A 270 11.41 -16.72 -3.42
CA ASP A 270 11.90 -16.82 -2.03
C ASP A 270 10.92 -16.08 -1.07
N VAL A 271 9.62 -16.19 -1.36
CA VAL A 271 8.51 -15.64 -0.56
C VAL A 271 7.78 -16.83 0.08
N GLU A 272 7.36 -16.67 1.33
CA GLU A 272 6.41 -17.60 1.94
C GLU A 272 5.02 -17.42 1.31
N PRO A 273 4.45 -18.45 0.67
CA PRO A 273 3.14 -18.33 0.04
C PRO A 273 2.04 -18.13 1.08
N VAL A 274 1.31 -17.01 0.98
CA VAL A 274 0.13 -16.74 1.80
C VAL A 274 -1.14 -17.02 1.00
N GLU A 275 -2.19 -17.49 1.68
CA GLU A 275 -3.49 -17.73 1.05
C GLU A 275 -3.99 -16.49 0.29
N HIS A 276 -4.54 -16.69 -0.92
CA HIS A 276 -5.02 -15.60 -1.77
C HIS A 276 -6.16 -14.77 -1.18
N ARG A 277 -6.86 -15.28 -0.16
CA ARG A 277 -7.91 -14.54 0.58
C ARG A 277 -7.40 -13.23 1.19
N TRP A 278 -6.11 -13.16 1.48
CA TRP A 278 -5.45 -11.99 2.09
C TRP A 278 -5.10 -10.90 1.09
N ASN A 279 -5.40 -11.08 -0.21
CA ASN A 279 -5.19 -10.01 -1.18
C ASN A 279 -6.09 -10.19 -2.41
N GLN A 280 -7.36 -9.78 -2.30
CA GLN A 280 -8.22 -9.57 -3.48
C GLN A 280 -7.79 -8.29 -4.21
N HIS A 281 -6.63 -8.35 -4.87
CA HIS A 281 -6.01 -7.21 -5.57
C HIS A 281 -6.63 -6.96 -6.94
N GLY A 282 -6.38 -5.77 -7.49
CA GLY A 282 -6.86 -5.36 -8.80
C GLY A 282 -8.26 -4.74 -8.79
N LEU A 283 -8.84 -4.50 -7.60
CA LEU A 283 -10.09 -3.74 -7.49
C LEU A 283 -9.83 -2.28 -7.88
N GLY A 284 -10.90 -1.55 -8.24
CA GLY A 284 -10.75 -0.21 -8.81
C GLY A 284 -10.49 -0.20 -10.32
N GLY A 285 -10.44 -1.39 -10.91
CA GLY A 285 -10.37 -1.64 -12.33
C GLY A 285 -8.96 -1.77 -12.88
N ASP A 286 -8.89 -2.28 -14.10
CA ASP A 286 -7.61 -2.49 -14.76
C ASP A 286 -6.88 -1.16 -15.02
N ASN A 287 -5.56 -1.25 -15.24
CA ASN A 287 -4.74 -0.04 -15.41
C ASN A 287 -4.94 0.63 -16.78
N LEU A 288 -5.73 0.04 -17.68
CA LEU A 288 -5.85 0.41 -19.10
C LEU A 288 -7.23 0.97 -19.43
N GLU A 289 -8.31 0.23 -19.14
CA GLU A 289 -9.68 0.56 -19.51
C GLU A 289 -10.51 1.09 -18.33
N GLY A 290 -10.04 0.94 -17.09
CA GLY A 290 -10.76 1.38 -15.89
C GLY A 290 -12.00 0.54 -15.57
N LEU A 291 -12.13 -0.64 -16.20
CA LEU A 291 -13.26 -1.55 -16.01
C LEU A 291 -13.22 -2.17 -14.62
N CYS A 292 -14.32 -2.09 -13.89
CA CYS A 292 -14.48 -2.71 -12.57
C CYS A 292 -14.19 -4.21 -12.64
N ARG A 293 -13.18 -4.66 -11.88
CA ARG A 293 -12.84 -6.08 -11.78
C ARG A 293 -13.71 -6.75 -10.72
N ASN A 294 -14.20 -7.96 -11.01
CA ASN A 294 -14.86 -8.82 -10.04
C ASN A 294 -13.85 -9.41 -9.04
N LEU A 295 -14.35 -9.94 -7.93
CA LEU A 295 -13.54 -10.71 -6.97
C LEU A 295 -12.98 -11.97 -7.66
N HIS A 296 -11.75 -12.37 -7.30
CA HIS A 296 -11.21 -13.67 -7.68
C HIS A 296 -11.96 -14.76 -6.88
N PRO A 297 -12.13 -15.98 -7.43
CA PRO A 297 -12.81 -17.07 -6.72
C PRO A 297 -12.17 -17.40 -5.37
N GLY A 298 -12.98 -17.87 -4.42
CA GLY A 298 -12.53 -18.32 -3.10
C GLY A 298 -12.91 -17.35 -1.97
N PRO A 299 -12.49 -17.67 -0.74
CA PRO A 299 -12.78 -16.84 0.44
C PRO A 299 -12.06 -15.48 0.36
N VAL A 300 -12.62 -14.50 1.07
CA VAL A 300 -12.11 -13.12 1.10
C VAL A 300 -11.88 -12.70 2.54
N SER A 301 -10.64 -12.32 2.85
CA SER A 301 -10.25 -11.73 4.14
C SER A 301 -9.75 -10.29 3.97
N LEU A 302 -9.34 -9.90 2.77
CA LEU A 302 -8.87 -8.54 2.46
C LEU A 302 -9.20 -8.15 1.01
N LEU A 303 -9.82 -6.98 0.84
CA LEU A 303 -10.16 -6.35 -0.44
C LEU A 303 -9.17 -5.22 -0.73
N HIS A 304 -8.56 -5.19 -1.92
CA HIS A 304 -7.48 -4.25 -2.24
C HIS A 304 -7.71 -3.55 -3.59
N TRP A 305 -8.00 -2.24 -3.54
CA TRP A 305 -8.16 -1.36 -4.70
C TRP A 305 -6.83 -0.95 -5.31
N SER A 306 -5.95 -1.92 -5.58
CA SER A 306 -4.61 -1.70 -6.14
C SER A 306 -4.61 -1.13 -7.57
N GLY A 307 -5.79 -1.06 -8.21
CA GLY A 307 -6.01 -0.43 -9.52
C GLY A 307 -6.01 1.10 -9.48
N LYS A 308 -6.44 1.73 -10.58
CA LYS A 308 -6.50 3.20 -10.68
C LYS A 308 -7.69 3.81 -9.95
N GLY A 309 -8.86 3.17 -10.02
CA GLY A 309 -10.08 3.66 -9.38
C GLY A 309 -10.00 3.47 -7.86
N LYS A 310 -10.22 4.54 -7.11
CA LYS A 310 -10.34 4.48 -5.65
C LYS A 310 -11.79 4.67 -5.24
N PRO A 311 -12.31 3.87 -4.29
CA PRO A 311 -13.72 3.90 -3.93
C PRO A 311 -14.15 5.27 -3.40
N TRP A 312 -13.28 5.93 -2.62
CA TRP A 312 -13.54 7.28 -2.11
C TRP A 312 -13.53 8.38 -3.18
N LEU A 313 -12.94 8.15 -4.36
CA LEU A 313 -12.99 9.10 -5.47
C LEU A 313 -14.25 8.92 -6.34
N ARG A 314 -15.06 7.89 -6.05
CA ARG A 314 -16.33 7.58 -6.74
C ARG A 314 -17.53 7.58 -5.80
N ALA A 315 -17.32 7.82 -4.51
CA ALA A 315 -18.37 7.91 -3.52
C ALA A 315 -19.33 9.08 -3.85
N PRO A 316 -20.64 8.93 -3.58
CA PRO A 316 -21.71 9.76 -4.16
C PRO A 316 -21.76 11.23 -3.72
N ALA A 317 -20.87 11.70 -2.84
CA ALA A 317 -20.98 13.04 -2.25
C ALA A 317 -20.41 14.19 -3.11
N MET A 318 -19.96 13.92 -4.34
CA MET A 318 -19.59 14.98 -5.28
C MET A 318 -19.63 14.44 -6.71
N VAL A 319 -20.83 14.30 -7.28
CA VAL A 319 -20.99 13.89 -8.68
C VAL A 319 -21.65 15.02 -9.46
N LEU A 320 -20.80 15.87 -10.06
CA LEU A 320 -21.18 16.69 -11.23
C LEU A 320 -20.48 16.22 -12.51
N ASP A 321 -19.73 15.10 -12.49
CA ASP A 321 -19.21 14.53 -13.74
C ASP A 321 -19.04 13.00 -13.69
N SER A 322 -20.01 12.31 -14.29
CA SER A 322 -19.87 11.10 -15.13
C SER A 322 -19.04 9.88 -14.68
N ARG A 323 -18.80 9.61 -13.38
CA ARG A 323 -18.14 8.35 -12.94
C ARG A 323 -19.12 7.33 -12.35
N ARG A 324 -19.43 6.26 -13.11
CA ARG A 324 -20.20 5.10 -12.60
C ARG A 324 -19.43 4.43 -11.43
N PRO A 325 -20.03 4.23 -10.26
CA PRO A 325 -19.39 3.52 -9.14
C PRO A 325 -19.13 2.05 -9.52
N CYS A 326 -18.02 1.46 -9.06
CA CYS A 326 -17.87 0.02 -9.20
C CYS A 326 -18.80 -0.68 -8.21
N PRO A 327 -19.43 -1.81 -8.57
CA PRO A 327 -20.29 -2.56 -7.65
C PRO A 327 -19.61 -2.86 -6.30
N LEU A 328 -18.32 -3.19 -6.33
CA LEU A 328 -17.54 -3.50 -5.12
C LEU A 328 -17.20 -2.28 -4.25
N ASP A 329 -17.36 -1.04 -4.74
CA ASP A 329 -17.12 0.15 -3.90
C ASP A 329 -18.11 0.22 -2.72
N SER A 330 -19.28 -0.39 -2.86
CA SER A 330 -20.25 -0.55 -1.77
C SER A 330 -19.70 -1.36 -0.59
N LEU A 331 -18.72 -2.25 -0.82
CA LEU A 331 -18.04 -3.01 0.25
C LEU A 331 -17.06 -2.14 1.04
N TRP A 332 -16.60 -1.02 0.46
CA TRP A 332 -15.72 -0.06 1.13
C TRP A 332 -16.51 0.97 1.95
N ALA A 333 -17.70 1.35 1.48
CA ALA A 333 -18.52 2.42 2.04
C ALA A 333 -18.80 2.33 3.56
N PRO A 334 -19.01 1.14 4.17
CA PRO A 334 -19.20 1.03 5.62
C PRO A 334 -18.01 1.55 6.45
N TYR A 335 -16.81 1.56 5.87
CA TYR A 335 -15.59 2.02 6.54
C TYR A 335 -15.28 3.51 6.32
N ASP A 336 -16.14 4.22 5.59
CA ASP A 336 -15.94 5.63 5.29
C ASP A 336 -16.36 6.54 6.45
N LEU A 337 -15.35 7.06 7.16
CA LEU A 337 -15.55 7.98 8.27
C LEU A 337 -15.55 9.46 7.84
N LEU A 338 -15.48 9.79 6.55
CA LEU A 338 -15.45 11.19 6.09
C LEU A 338 -16.63 11.99 6.68
N ARG A 339 -16.35 13.16 7.27
CA ARG A 339 -17.37 14.14 7.65
C ARG A 339 -17.70 14.97 6.42
N TYR A 340 -18.94 14.87 5.97
CA TYR A 340 -19.49 15.79 4.98
C TYR A 340 -19.90 17.08 5.69
N SER A 341 -19.50 18.23 5.16
CA SER A 341 -20.10 19.50 5.58
C SER A 341 -21.60 19.42 5.32
N PRO A 342 -22.47 19.79 6.28
CA PRO A 342 -23.89 19.88 6.01
C PRO A 342 -24.08 20.85 4.84
N LEU A 343 -24.74 20.38 3.78
CA LEU A 343 -25.28 21.28 2.77
C LEU A 343 -26.22 22.21 3.53
N ILE A 344 -25.90 23.50 3.54
CA ILE A 344 -26.83 24.52 4.02
C ILE A 344 -28.09 24.33 3.19
N SER A 345 -29.15 23.83 3.81
CA SER A 345 -30.48 23.86 3.24
C SER A 345 -30.90 25.33 3.32
N ASP A 346 -30.78 26.06 2.22
CA ASP A 346 -31.50 27.31 2.08
C ASP A 346 -32.99 26.99 2.31
N SER A 347 -33.58 27.76 3.23
CA SER A 347 -34.91 27.56 3.79
C SER A 347 -36.03 27.87 2.82
#